data_AF-A0A2U2M8M7-F1
#
_entry.id   AF-A0A2U2M8M7-F1
#
_cell.length_a   1.000
_cell.length_b   1.000
_cell.length_c   1.000
_cell.angle_alpha   90.00
_cell.angle_beta   90.00
_cell.angle_gamma   90.00
#
_symmetry.space_group_name_H-M   'P 1'
#
loop_
_entity.id
_entity.type
_entity.pdbx_description
1 polymer ?
#
loop_
_entity_poly.entity_id
_entity_poly.type
_entity_poly.pdbx_seq_one_letter_code
_entity_poly.pdbx_strand_id
1 'polypeptide(L)'
;MTDRFYEAVYSEKLSQERGDIRFIIINPDTGEILDDANGWGYRSARNAYRRFGYTQSSSQKDKKKKILEVRLERARNFYRANKDLYEALINARSFLPDLYTKLNDDGSETLSIHNVDNKVKEKFSVKVVKRLLVEYGFLDWIPFSPEDVYEAYLKYE
;
A
#
# COMPACT_ATOMS: atom_id res chain seq x y z
N MET A 1 6.25 15.14 29.69
CA MET A 1 6.40 13.66 29.68
C MET A 1 6.03 13.20 28.30
N THR A 2 6.90 12.44 27.62
CA THR A 2 6.62 11.95 26.27
C THR A 2 5.46 10.97 26.31
N ASP A 3 4.39 11.30 25.61
CA ASP A 3 3.22 10.44 25.41
C ASP A 3 3.69 9.20 24.65
N ARG A 4 4.04 8.15 25.38
CA ARG A 4 4.50 6.90 24.80
C ARG A 4 3.26 6.06 24.54
N PHE A 5 2.80 6.07 23.29
CA PHE A 5 1.71 5.22 22.77
C PHE A 5 1.99 3.71 22.82
N TYR A 6 2.99 3.27 23.60
CA TYR A 6 3.40 1.87 23.71
C TYR A 6 4.14 1.58 25.01
N GLU A 7 3.92 0.40 25.57
CA GLU A 7 4.52 -0.08 26.81
C GLU A 7 5.20 -1.43 26.61
N ALA A 8 6.38 -1.60 27.24
CA ALA A 8 7.05 -2.89 27.33
C ALA A 8 6.55 -3.66 28.56
N VAL A 9 5.83 -4.76 28.34
CA VAL A 9 5.21 -5.56 29.41
C VAL A 9 5.83 -6.96 29.47
N TYR A 10 5.85 -7.54 30.66
CA TYR A 10 6.26 -8.93 30.87
C TYR A 10 5.29 -9.87 30.16
N SER A 11 5.83 -10.85 29.43
CA SER A 11 5.05 -11.91 28.78
C SER A 11 5.25 -13.22 29.54
N GLU A 12 4.25 -13.60 30.33
CA GLU A 12 4.29 -14.87 31.08
C GLU A 12 4.42 -16.07 30.14
N LYS A 13 3.57 -16.11 29.10
CA LYS A 13 3.58 -17.17 28.09
C LYS A 13 4.96 -17.36 27.46
N LEU A 14 5.56 -16.30 26.91
CA LEU A 14 6.87 -16.40 26.27
C LEU A 14 7.97 -16.69 27.30
N SER A 15 7.83 -16.23 28.53
CA SER A 15 8.82 -16.52 29.57
C SER A 15 8.81 -17.99 29.98
N GLN A 16 7.62 -18.60 30.09
CA GLN A 16 7.47 -20.02 30.35
C GLN A 16 7.99 -20.86 29.18
N GLU A 17 7.61 -20.52 27.94
CA GLU A 17 8.05 -21.25 26.73
C GLU A 17 9.57 -21.19 26.51
N ARG A 18 10.24 -20.11 26.93
CA ARG A 18 11.68 -19.91 26.73
C ARG A 18 12.53 -20.26 27.95
N GLY A 19 11.92 -20.39 29.13
CA GLY A 19 12.62 -20.68 30.38
C GLY A 19 13.39 -19.48 30.97
N ASP A 20 13.14 -18.27 30.50
CA ASP A 20 13.75 -17.03 30.98
C ASP A 20 12.82 -15.82 30.77
N ILE A 21 13.09 -14.70 31.44
CA ILE A 21 12.20 -13.54 31.41
C ILE A 21 12.11 -12.95 29.98
N ARG A 22 10.87 -12.71 29.54
CA ARG A 22 10.54 -12.14 28.23
C ARG A 22 9.57 -10.97 28.35
N PHE A 23 9.79 -9.96 27.52
CA PHE A 23 8.98 -8.75 27.39
C PHE A 23 8.49 -8.59 25.95
N ILE A 24 7.32 -7.98 25.79
CA ILE A 24 6.73 -7.60 24.49
C ILE A 24 6.31 -6.13 24.53
N ILE A 25 6.14 -5.50 23.37
CA ILE A 25 5.58 -4.15 23.27
C ILE A 25 4.09 -4.26 22.97
N ILE A 26 3.27 -3.57 23.77
CA ILE A 26 1.83 -3.45 23.57
C ILE A 26 1.40 -2.00 23.41
N ASN A 27 0.21 -1.80 22.85
CA ASN A 27 -0.55 -0.57 23.02
C ASN A 27 -1.29 -0.63 24.38
N PRO A 28 -1.01 0.27 25.33
CA PRO A 28 -1.62 0.20 26.66
C PRO A 28 -3.13 0.45 26.66
N ASP A 29 -3.65 1.19 25.67
CA ASP A 29 -5.09 1.53 25.59
C ASP A 29 -5.93 0.37 25.04
N THR A 30 -5.40 -0.37 24.06
CA THR A 30 -6.12 -1.44 23.38
C THR A 30 -5.71 -2.85 23.81
N GLY A 31 -4.54 -3.00 24.44
CA GLY A 31 -3.92 -4.29 24.74
C GLY A 31 -3.34 -5.00 23.52
N GLU A 32 -3.32 -4.37 22.34
CA GLU A 32 -2.77 -4.94 21.11
C GLU A 32 -1.25 -5.15 21.21
N ILE A 33 -0.74 -6.29 20.75
CA ILE A 33 0.69 -6.57 20.67
C ILE A 33 1.27 -5.86 19.44
N LEU A 34 2.12 -4.86 19.68
CA LEU A 34 2.78 -4.09 18.62
C LEU A 34 4.10 -4.72 18.15
N ASP A 35 4.79 -5.44 19.04
CA ASP A 35 6.04 -6.15 18.72
C ASP A 35 6.37 -7.21 19.79
N ASP A 36 6.42 -8.49 19.39
CA ASP A 36 6.78 -9.63 20.24
C ASP A 36 8.13 -10.25 19.87
N ALA A 37 8.95 -9.55 19.08
CA ALA A 37 10.20 -10.05 18.51
C ALA A 37 10.03 -11.36 17.71
N ASN A 38 8.97 -11.47 16.90
CA ASN A 38 8.61 -12.65 16.10
C ASN A 38 8.35 -13.89 16.99
N GLY A 39 7.63 -13.69 18.10
CA GLY A 39 7.31 -14.76 19.06
C GLY A 39 8.48 -15.22 19.94
N TRP A 40 9.57 -14.44 20.03
CA TRP A 40 10.68 -14.74 20.95
C TRP A 40 10.62 -13.94 22.24
N GLY A 41 10.07 -12.74 22.19
CA GLY A 41 10.13 -11.75 23.25
C GLY A 41 11.53 -11.17 23.48
N TYR A 42 11.58 -10.01 24.12
CA TYR A 42 12.80 -9.32 24.49
C TYR A 42 13.27 -9.75 25.87
N ARG A 43 14.59 -9.91 26.06
CA ARG A 43 15.17 -10.29 27.38
C ARG A 43 15.05 -9.19 28.46
N SER A 44 14.69 -7.97 28.09
CA SER A 44 14.47 -6.87 29.01
C SER A 44 13.56 -5.80 28.40
N ALA A 45 12.78 -5.12 29.25
CA ALA A 45 11.93 -4.00 28.84
C ALA A 45 12.74 -2.89 28.13
N ARG A 46 13.96 -2.58 28.62
CA ARG A 46 14.85 -1.59 28.00
C ARG A 46 15.21 -1.95 26.55
N ASN A 47 15.47 -3.24 26.28
CA ASN A 47 15.79 -3.69 24.92
C ASN A 47 14.55 -3.62 24.01
N ALA A 48 13.37 -3.96 24.53
CA ALA A 48 12.12 -3.83 23.82
C ALA A 48 11.89 -2.37 23.40
N TYR A 49 11.97 -1.42 24.35
CA TYR A 49 11.85 0.01 24.07
C TYR A 49 12.87 0.51 23.04
N ARG A 50 14.14 0.12 23.19
CA ARG A 50 15.21 0.56 22.27
C ARG A 50 14.98 0.06 20.85
N ARG A 51 14.59 -1.21 20.67
CA ARG A 51 14.37 -1.79 19.35
C ARG A 51 13.13 -1.22 18.68
N PHE A 52 12.02 -1.15 19.41
CA PHE A 52 10.78 -0.59 18.89
C PHE A 52 10.91 0.89 18.57
N GLY A 53 11.56 1.67 19.46
CA GLY A 53 11.84 3.09 19.23
C GLY A 53 12.70 3.35 17.99
N TYR A 54 13.67 2.48 17.68
CA TYR A 54 14.43 2.56 16.44
C TYR A 54 13.56 2.36 15.19
N THR A 55 12.65 1.38 15.24
CA THR A 55 11.66 1.13 14.17
C THR A 55 10.70 2.31 13.99
N GLN A 56 10.33 2.97 15.09
CA GLN A 56 9.43 4.13 15.09
C GLN A 56 10.14 5.46 14.76
N SER A 57 11.47 5.49 14.71
CA SER A 57 12.23 6.71 14.43
C SER A 57 11.83 7.30 13.06
N SER A 58 11.71 8.63 13.00
CA SER A 58 11.37 9.38 11.79
C SER A 58 12.21 8.94 10.60
N SER A 59 13.51 8.72 10.79
CA SER A 59 14.42 8.24 9.74
C SER A 59 13.96 6.94 9.03
N GLN A 60 13.38 5.97 9.75
CA GLN A 60 12.89 4.73 9.13
C GLN A 60 11.53 4.92 8.46
N LYS A 61 10.64 5.72 9.06
CA LYS A 61 9.35 6.10 8.44
C LYS A 61 9.58 6.91 7.17
N ASP A 62 10.50 7.87 7.20
CA ASP A 62 10.88 8.72 6.07
C ASP A 62 11.50 7.89 4.94
N LYS A 63 12.34 6.90 5.28
CA LYS A 63 12.87 5.94 4.28
C LYS A 63 11.76 5.14 3.62
N LYS A 64 10.83 4.58 4.39
CA LYS A 64 9.68 3.82 3.85
C LYS A 64 8.80 4.70 2.97
N LYS A 65 8.49 5.92 3.42
CA LYS A 65 7.70 6.91 2.67
C LYS A 65 8.39 7.27 1.36
N LYS A 66 9.70 7.54 1.38
CA LYS A 66 10.47 7.86 0.18
C LYS A 66 10.50 6.70 -0.82
N ILE A 67 10.65 5.46 -0.36
CA ILE A 67 10.58 4.26 -1.22
C ILE A 67 9.18 4.13 -1.85
N LEU A 68 8.12 4.33 -1.07
CA LEU A 68 6.76 4.31 -1.57
C LEU A 68 6.53 5.40 -2.63
N GLU A 69 6.92 6.64 -2.36
CA GLU A 69 6.80 7.75 -3.32
C GLU A 69 7.51 7.45 -4.64
N VAL A 70 8.73 6.89 -4.58
CA VAL A 70 9.46 6.48 -5.79
C VAL A 70 8.71 5.38 -6.57
N ARG A 71 8.09 4.42 -5.88
CA ARG A 71 7.28 3.37 -6.53
C ARG A 71 6.04 3.95 -7.20
N LEU A 72 5.32 4.83 -6.50
CA LEU A 72 4.11 5.45 -7.04
C LEU A 72 4.44 6.36 -8.23
N GLU A 73 5.56 7.09 -8.21
CA GLU A 73 5.96 7.92 -9.34
C GLU A 73 6.35 7.06 -10.56
N ARG A 74 7.00 5.91 -10.35
CA ARG A 74 7.28 4.95 -11.43
C ARG A 74 6.00 4.38 -12.02
N ALA A 75 5.05 3.98 -11.17
CA ALA A 75 3.76 3.47 -11.62
C ALA A 75 2.97 4.53 -12.40
N ARG A 76 2.98 5.78 -11.92
CA ARG A 76 2.40 6.93 -12.60
C ARG A 76 2.99 7.16 -13.98
N ASN A 77 4.32 7.30 -14.06
CA ASN A 77 5.00 7.53 -15.32
C ASN A 77 4.77 6.38 -16.30
N PHE A 78 4.72 5.15 -15.80
CA PHE A 78 4.42 3.98 -16.61
C PHE A 78 3.03 4.04 -17.22
N TYR A 79 1.96 4.19 -16.43
CA TYR A 79 0.62 4.18 -17.02
C TYR A 79 0.41 5.39 -17.95
N ARG A 80 0.93 6.57 -17.61
CA ARG A 80 0.84 7.76 -18.49
C ARG A 80 1.60 7.62 -19.81
N ALA A 81 2.70 6.85 -19.82
CA ALA A 81 3.43 6.56 -21.05
C ALA A 81 2.71 5.53 -21.94
N ASN A 82 1.78 4.75 -21.38
CA ASN A 82 1.01 3.72 -22.08
C ASN A 82 -0.43 4.18 -22.28
N LYS A 83 -0.69 4.88 -23.41
CA LYS A 83 -1.96 5.53 -23.73
C LYS A 83 -3.18 4.62 -23.51
N ASP A 84 -3.15 3.41 -24.07
CA ASP A 84 -4.29 2.49 -23.99
C ASP A 84 -4.57 2.01 -22.55
N LEU A 85 -3.51 1.80 -21.76
CA LEU A 85 -3.64 1.44 -20.35
C LEU A 85 -4.20 2.62 -19.54
N TYR A 86 -3.75 3.84 -19.81
CA TYR A 86 -4.23 5.03 -19.12
C TYR A 86 -5.72 5.28 -19.41
N GLU A 87 -6.15 5.16 -20.67
CA GLU A 87 -7.57 5.20 -21.06
C GLU A 87 -8.37 4.14 -20.31
N ALA A 88 -7.88 2.90 -20.25
CA ALA A 88 -8.57 1.81 -19.56
C ALA A 88 -8.73 2.08 -18.05
N LEU A 89 -7.73 2.69 -17.40
CA LEU A 89 -7.79 3.08 -15.99
C LEU A 89 -8.81 4.21 -15.74
N ILE A 90 -8.83 5.25 -16.59
CA ILE A 90 -9.81 6.35 -16.49
C ILE A 90 -11.24 5.84 -16.67
N ASN A 91 -11.42 4.97 -17.65
CA ASN A 91 -12.72 4.40 -17.95
C ASN A 91 -13.20 3.44 -16.84
N ALA A 92 -12.27 2.74 -16.18
CA ALA A 92 -12.58 1.91 -15.03
C ALA A 92 -12.94 2.72 -13.76
N ARG A 93 -12.44 3.95 -13.61
CA ARG A 93 -12.79 4.84 -12.49
C ARG A 93 -14.09 5.61 -12.69
N SER A 94 -14.45 5.91 -13.94
CA SER A 94 -15.60 6.75 -14.25
C SER A 94 -16.92 6.10 -13.79
N PHE A 95 -17.53 6.66 -12.74
CA PHE A 95 -18.81 6.20 -12.17
C PHE A 95 -20.03 6.47 -13.06
N LEU A 96 -19.86 7.13 -14.21
CA LEU A 96 -20.95 7.44 -15.12
C LEU A 96 -21.13 6.29 -16.13
N PRO A 97 -22.34 5.70 -16.23
CA PRO A 97 -22.58 4.50 -17.05
C PRO A 97 -22.24 4.64 -18.54
N ASP A 98 -22.21 5.85 -19.08
CA ASP A 98 -22.14 6.09 -20.53
C ASP A 98 -21.08 7.12 -20.94
N LEU A 99 -20.12 7.42 -20.05
CA LEU A 99 -19.05 8.37 -20.33
C LEU A 99 -17.71 7.64 -20.32
N TYR A 100 -16.96 7.76 -21.42
CA TYR A 100 -15.63 7.22 -21.57
C TYR A 100 -14.67 8.33 -21.97
N THR A 101 -13.51 8.39 -21.34
CA THR A 101 -12.45 9.32 -21.71
C THR A 101 -11.56 8.67 -22.74
N LYS A 102 -11.36 9.36 -23.86
CA LYS A 102 -10.38 9.04 -24.90
C LYS A 102 -9.24 10.03 -24.83
N LEU A 103 -8.01 9.55 -24.92
CA LEU A 103 -6.83 10.40 -25.04
C LEU A 103 -6.58 10.73 -26.51
N ASN A 104 -6.33 12.00 -26.77
CA ASN A 104 -5.90 12.48 -28.07
C ASN A 104 -4.39 12.33 -28.23
N ASP A 105 -3.89 12.53 -29.44
CA ASP A 105 -2.45 12.40 -29.74
C ASP A 105 -1.62 13.52 -29.11
N ASP A 106 -2.24 14.65 -28.77
CA ASP A 106 -1.65 15.75 -28.02
C ASP A 106 -1.72 15.57 -26.49
N GLY A 107 -2.23 14.43 -26.02
CA GLY A 107 -2.42 14.14 -24.60
C GLY A 107 -3.64 14.79 -23.96
N SER A 108 -4.47 15.52 -24.73
CA SER A 108 -5.75 16.04 -24.23
C SER A 108 -6.80 14.94 -24.09
N GLU A 109 -7.74 15.13 -23.16
CA GLU A 109 -8.82 14.18 -22.88
C GLU A 109 -10.11 14.63 -23.57
N THR A 110 -10.84 13.70 -24.19
CA THR A 110 -12.17 13.94 -24.75
C THR A 110 -13.18 12.94 -24.19
N LEU A 111 -14.34 13.45 -23.79
CA LEU A 111 -15.45 12.62 -23.32
C LEU A 111 -16.20 12.05 -24.52
N SER A 112 -16.40 10.73 -24.53
CA SER A 112 -17.08 9.96 -25.56
C SER A 112 -18.25 9.17 -24.95
N ILE A 113 -19.35 9.06 -25.69
CA ILE A 113 -20.65 8.52 -25.22
C ILE A 113 -20.95 7.09 -25.71
N HIS A 114 -20.01 6.42 -26.40
CA HIS A 114 -20.27 5.13 -27.02
C HIS A 114 -19.73 3.96 -26.20
N ASN A 115 -20.64 3.18 -25.63
CA ASN A 115 -20.39 1.91 -24.96
C ASN A 115 -20.36 0.79 -26.03
N VAL A 116 -19.19 0.22 -26.33
CA VAL A 116 -19.04 -0.79 -27.41
C VAL A 116 -19.36 -2.20 -26.91
N ASP A 117 -19.19 -2.49 -25.62
CA ASP A 117 -19.43 -3.83 -25.06
C ASP A 117 -20.23 -3.75 -23.76
N ASN A 118 -21.32 -4.50 -23.72
CA ASN A 118 -22.28 -4.66 -22.62
C ASN A 118 -21.67 -5.32 -21.34
N LYS A 119 -20.40 -5.04 -21.02
CA LYS A 119 -19.67 -5.58 -19.86
C LYS A 119 -20.08 -4.85 -18.60
N VAL A 120 -20.45 -5.61 -17.57
CA VAL A 120 -20.79 -5.10 -16.24
C VAL A 120 -19.64 -4.23 -15.71
N LYS A 121 -19.91 -2.94 -15.48
CA LYS A 121 -18.91 -1.99 -14.96
C LYS A 121 -18.57 -2.35 -13.51
N GLU A 122 -17.34 -2.77 -13.29
CA GLU A 122 -16.82 -3.09 -11.96
C GLU A 122 -16.27 -1.83 -11.27
N LYS A 123 -16.46 -1.73 -9.95
CA LYS A 123 -15.85 -0.67 -9.14
C LYS A 123 -14.33 -0.71 -9.31
N PHE A 124 -13.72 0.45 -9.60
CA PHE A 124 -12.28 0.60 -9.64
C PHE A 124 -11.64 0.04 -8.37
N SER A 125 -10.80 -0.98 -8.56
CA SER A 125 -10.20 -1.77 -7.50
C SER A 125 -8.90 -2.39 -7.99
N VAL A 126 -8.07 -2.87 -7.06
CA VAL A 126 -6.83 -3.59 -7.39
C VAL A 126 -7.08 -4.77 -8.32
N LYS A 127 -8.22 -5.47 -8.19
CA LYS A 127 -8.60 -6.58 -9.09
C LYS A 127 -8.77 -6.11 -10.53
N VAL A 128 -9.42 -4.97 -10.73
CA VAL A 128 -9.60 -4.36 -12.05
C VAL A 128 -8.25 -3.95 -12.63
N VAL A 129 -7.41 -3.27 -11.84
CA VAL A 129 -6.06 -2.87 -12.26
C VAL A 129 -5.21 -4.07 -12.66
N LYS A 130 -5.21 -5.13 -11.86
CA LYS A 130 -4.49 -6.37 -12.17
C LYS A 130 -5.00 -7.01 -13.46
N ARG A 131 -6.32 -7.06 -13.67
CA ARG A 131 -6.90 -7.57 -14.93
C ARG A 131 -6.43 -6.75 -16.13
N LEU A 132 -6.50 -5.42 -16.05
CA LEU A 132 -6.03 -4.54 -17.13
C LEU A 132 -4.54 -4.77 -17.42
N LEU A 133 -3.70 -4.86 -16.39
CA LEU A 133 -2.27 -5.17 -16.59
C LEU A 133 -2.04 -6.53 -17.28
N VAL A 134 -2.90 -7.52 -17.07
CA VAL A 134 -2.85 -8.80 -17.81
C VAL A 134 -3.33 -8.63 -19.25
N GLU A 135 -4.47 -7.97 -19.46
CA GLU A 135 -5.07 -7.75 -20.78
C GLU A 135 -4.11 -7.01 -21.72
N TYR A 136 -3.38 -6.03 -21.19
CA TYR A 136 -2.38 -5.26 -21.94
C TYR A 136 -0.97 -5.89 -21.91
N GLY A 137 -0.81 -7.09 -21.32
CA GLY A 137 0.46 -7.84 -21.37
C GLY A 137 1.59 -7.28 -20.50
N PHE A 138 1.26 -6.45 -19.50
CA PHE A 138 2.24 -5.75 -18.67
C PHE A 138 2.55 -6.42 -17.33
N LEU A 139 1.67 -7.29 -16.81
CA LEU A 139 1.78 -7.81 -15.44
C LEU A 139 3.15 -8.43 -15.14
N ASP A 140 3.74 -9.16 -16.10
CA ASP A 140 5.02 -9.85 -15.91
C ASP A 140 6.26 -8.94 -16.13
N TRP A 141 6.07 -7.71 -16.62
CA TRP A 141 7.15 -6.80 -17.04
C TRP A 141 7.28 -5.56 -16.17
N ILE A 142 6.28 -5.25 -15.33
CA ILE A 142 6.31 -4.07 -14.49
C ILE A 142 7.26 -4.23 -13.28
N PRO A 143 8.09 -3.22 -12.95
CA PRO A 143 9.00 -3.26 -11.81
C PRO A 143 8.32 -2.87 -10.48
N PHE A 144 6.99 -2.91 -10.43
CA PHE A 144 6.14 -2.51 -9.30
C PHE A 144 4.88 -3.37 -9.30
N SER A 145 4.07 -3.31 -8.25
CA SER A 145 2.89 -4.17 -8.13
C SER A 145 1.62 -3.53 -8.69
N PRO A 146 0.55 -4.30 -8.99
CA PRO A 146 -0.76 -3.75 -9.35
C PRO A 146 -1.32 -2.79 -8.30
N GLU A 147 -1.01 -3.03 -7.02
CA GLU A 147 -1.36 -2.12 -5.91
C GLU A 147 -0.67 -0.77 -6.08
N ASP A 148 0.60 -0.73 -6.52
CA ASP A 148 1.28 0.54 -6.76
C ASP A 148 0.61 1.35 -7.88
N VAL A 149 0.11 0.69 -8.92
CA VAL A 149 -0.66 1.33 -10.00
C VAL A 149 -1.98 1.86 -9.47
N TYR A 150 -2.71 1.06 -8.69
CA TYR A 150 -3.97 1.48 -8.05
C TYR A 150 -3.79 2.70 -7.14
N GLU A 151 -2.82 2.64 -6.22
CA GLU A 151 -2.51 3.71 -5.27
C GLU A 151 -1.98 4.95 -5.98
N ALA A 152 -1.12 4.79 -7.00
CA ALA A 152 -0.64 5.92 -7.80
C ALA A 152 -1.79 6.59 -8.55
N TYR A 153 -2.71 5.80 -9.11
CA TYR A 153 -3.87 6.32 -9.81
C TYR A 153 -4.80 7.10 -8.87
N LEU A 154 -5.09 6.57 -7.68
CA LEU A 154 -5.88 7.29 -6.67
C LEU A 154 -5.21 8.58 -6.16
N LYS A 155 -3.88 8.62 -6.13
CA LYS A 155 -3.11 9.76 -5.61
C LYS A 155 -2.98 10.90 -6.63
N TYR A 156 -2.81 10.57 -7.91
CA TYR A 156 -2.38 11.54 -8.93
C TYR A 156 -3.47 11.93 -9.95
N GLU A 157 -4.59 11.18 -10.01
CA GLU A 157 -5.74 11.44 -10.90
C GLU A 157 -7.04 11.60 -10.11
#